data_AF-A0A443J795-F1
#
_entry.id   AF-A0A443J795-F1
#
_cell.length_a   1.000
_cell.length_b   1.000
_cell.length_c   1.000
_cell.angle_alpha   90.00
_cell.angle_beta   90.00
_cell.angle_gamma   90.00
#
_symmetry.space_group_name_H-M   'P 1'
#
loop_
_entity.id
_entity.type
_entity.pdbx_description
1 polymer ?
#
loop_
_entity_poly.entity_id
_entity_poly.type
_entity_poly.pdbx_seq_one_letter_code
_entity_poly.pdbx_strand_id
1 'polypeptide(L)'
;MLDELDATTTHFGALAELIETHEDDPRRKAAMLKAIELPGRANVIKALATAFKTWSEAKAPDGKKAQRQAAAQEAATGGSKFAPPVAPKLAVDNTRR
;
A
#
# COMPACT_ATOMS: atom_id res chain seq x y z
N MET A 1 -2.69 -4.88 15.43
CA MET A 1 -3.23 -3.66 14.79
C MET A 1 -4.74 -3.53 14.86
N LEU A 2 -5.55 -4.51 14.42
CA LEU A 2 -7.01 -4.44 14.63
C LEU A 2 -7.37 -4.51 16.13
N ASP A 3 -6.65 -5.32 16.90
CA ASP A 3 -6.84 -5.42 18.36
C ASP A 3 -6.43 -4.14 19.11
N GLU A 4 -5.40 -3.44 18.64
CA GLU A 4 -5.00 -2.13 19.19
C GLU A 4 -6.04 -1.06 18.86
N LEU A 5 -6.67 -1.13 17.68
CA LEU A 5 -7.74 -0.24 17.27
C LEU A 5 -9.03 -0.52 18.06
N ASP A 6 -9.37 -1.79 18.27
CA ASP A 6 -10.47 -2.17 19.13
C ASP A 6 -10.23 -1.65 20.55
N ALA A 7 -9.08 -1.96 21.17
CA ALA A 7 -8.71 -1.49 22.50
C ALA A 7 -8.79 0.05 22.67
N THR A 8 -8.49 0.82 21.62
CA THR A 8 -8.58 2.29 21.65
C THR A 8 -9.97 2.86 21.36
N THR A 9 -10.93 2.03 20.92
CA THR A 9 -12.30 2.44 20.58
C THR A 9 -13.38 1.79 21.44
N THR A 10 -13.09 0.66 22.10
CA THR A 10 -14.04 -0.13 22.92
C THR A 10 -14.78 0.72 23.94
N HIS A 11 -14.11 1.68 24.58
CA HIS A 11 -14.68 2.47 25.67
C HIS A 11 -15.29 3.80 25.25
N PHE A 12 -15.35 4.12 23.95
CA PHE A 12 -15.83 5.42 23.49
C PHE A 12 -17.28 5.72 23.92
N GLY A 13 -18.19 4.76 23.73
CA GLY A 13 -19.60 4.93 24.12
C GLY A 13 -19.76 5.13 25.63
N ALA A 14 -19.07 4.32 26.42
CA ALA A 14 -19.10 4.42 27.88
C ALA A 14 -18.53 5.75 28.40
N LEU A 15 -17.47 6.26 27.76
CA LEU A 15 -16.89 7.57 28.11
C LEU A 15 -17.82 8.72 27.73
N ALA A 16 -18.47 8.66 26.57
CA ALA A 16 -19.45 9.66 26.14
C ALA A 16 -20.64 9.73 27.12
N GLU A 17 -21.20 8.57 27.49
CA GLU A 17 -22.28 8.45 28.45
C GLU A 17 -21.88 8.96 29.85
N LEU A 18 -20.68 8.63 30.31
CA LEU A 18 -20.15 9.10 31.58
C LEU A 18 -20.05 10.64 31.62
N ILE A 19 -19.49 11.24 30.56
CA ILE A 19 -19.37 12.70 30.41
C ILE A 19 -20.75 13.34 30.35
N GLU A 20 -21.70 12.73 29.64
CA GLU A 20 -23.05 13.27 29.52
C GLU A 20 -23.80 13.27 30.84
N THR A 21 -23.56 12.27 31.69
CA THR A 21 -24.27 12.01 32.94
C THR A 21 -23.69 12.79 34.13
N HIS A 22 -22.37 13.03 34.16
CA HIS A 22 -21.69 13.57 35.36
C HIS A 22 -21.19 15.00 35.20
N GLU A 23 -21.21 15.56 33.98
CA GLU A 23 -20.64 16.87 33.74
C GLU A 23 -21.71 17.93 33.40
N ASP A 24 -21.96 18.80 34.37
CA ASP A 24 -23.02 19.81 34.32
C ASP A 24 -22.58 21.12 33.64
N ASP A 25 -21.27 21.41 33.61
CA ASP A 25 -20.75 22.60 32.93
C ASP A 25 -20.74 22.36 31.41
N PRO A 26 -21.57 23.10 30.63
CA PRO A 26 -21.68 22.90 29.19
C PRO A 26 -20.35 23.13 28.44
N ARG A 27 -19.46 24.00 28.96
CA ARG A 27 -18.15 24.24 28.32
C ARG A 27 -17.20 23.08 28.54
N ARG A 28 -17.11 22.56 29.77
CA ARG A 28 -16.28 21.37 30.07
C ARG A 28 -16.81 20.13 29.38
N LYS A 29 -18.13 19.91 29.41
CA LYS A 29 -18.79 18.81 28.69
C LYS A 29 -18.44 18.81 27.20
N ALA A 30 -18.57 19.96 26.52
CA ALA A 30 -18.22 20.08 25.11
C ALA A 30 -16.72 19.84 24.83
N ALA A 31 -15.83 20.31 25.71
CA ALA A 31 -14.40 20.08 25.58
C ALA A 31 -14.03 18.60 25.77
N MET A 32 -14.65 17.92 26.73
CA MET A 32 -14.43 16.49 27.01
C MET A 32 -14.97 15.61 25.88
N LEU A 33 -16.19 15.90 25.40
CA LEU A 33 -16.76 15.23 24.22
C LEU A 33 -15.86 15.42 22.99
N LYS A 34 -15.34 16.62 22.77
CA LYS A 34 -14.40 16.90 21.68
C LYS A 34 -13.08 16.16 21.83
N ALA A 35 -12.56 16.00 23.05
CA ALA A 35 -11.33 15.27 23.31
C ALA A 35 -11.48 13.77 23.03
N ILE A 36 -12.67 13.21 23.24
CA ILE A 36 -12.97 11.83 22.90
C ILE A 36 -13.47 11.65 21.46
N GLU A 37 -13.71 12.71 20.69
CA GLU A 37 -14.34 12.66 19.37
C GLU A 37 -13.44 12.15 18.24
N LEU A 38 -14.11 11.71 17.17
CA LEU A 38 -13.57 10.95 16.04
C LEU A 38 -12.52 11.60 15.12
N PRO A 39 -12.26 12.93 15.03
CA PRO A 39 -11.32 13.47 14.04
C PRO A 39 -9.90 12.89 14.13
N GLY A 40 -9.41 12.62 15.35
CA GLY A 40 -8.14 11.91 15.56
C GLY A 40 -8.20 10.46 15.07
N ARG A 41 -9.31 9.76 15.34
CA ARG A 41 -9.54 8.37 14.93
C ARG A 41 -9.77 8.21 13.42
N ALA A 42 -10.45 9.15 12.79
CA ALA A 42 -10.68 9.16 11.34
C ALA A 42 -9.37 9.33 10.56
N ASN A 43 -8.43 10.12 11.09
CA ASN A 43 -7.08 10.23 10.52
C ASN A 43 -6.29 8.93 10.67
N VAL A 44 -6.42 8.23 11.80
CA VAL A 44 -5.80 6.91 12.00
C VAL A 44 -6.38 5.87 11.05
N ILE A 45 -7.72 5.82 10.88
CA ILE A 45 -8.39 4.93 9.93
C ILE A 45 -7.96 5.25 8.49
N LYS A 46 -7.87 6.53 8.13
CA LYS A 46 -7.39 6.97 6.82
C LYS A 46 -5.95 6.54 6.59
N ALA A 47 -5.08 6.71 7.58
CA ALA A 47 -3.68 6.27 7.52
C ALA A 47 -3.57 4.75 7.34
N LEU A 48 -4.37 3.96 8.08
CA LEU A 48 -4.45 2.51 7.94
C LEU A 48 -4.96 2.08 6.55
N ALA A 49 -6.01 2.73 6.04
CA ALA A 49 -6.52 2.47 4.70
C ALA A 49 -5.49 2.80 3.61
N THR A 50 -4.76 3.90 3.78
CA THR A 50 -3.63 4.25 2.90
C THR A 50 -2.52 3.22 2.98
N ALA A 51 -2.10 2.81 4.18
CA ALA A 51 -1.06 1.81 4.38
C ALA A 51 -1.46 0.46 3.76
N PHE A 52 -2.70 0.01 3.95
CA PHE A 52 -3.22 -1.21 3.36
C PHE A 52 -3.25 -1.14 1.82
N LYS A 53 -3.69 0.00 1.26
CA LYS A 53 -3.66 0.22 -0.19
C LYS A 53 -2.23 0.15 -0.73
N THR A 54 -1.27 0.81 -0.09
CA THR A 54 0.14 0.76 -0.50
C THR A 54 0.73 -0.64 -0.39
N TRP A 55 0.35 -1.41 0.65
CA TRP A 55 0.80 -2.80 0.82
C TRP A 55 0.22 -3.73 -0.24
N SER A 56 -1.06 -3.55 -0.60
CA SER A 56 -1.72 -4.28 -1.69
C SER A 56 -1.09 -3.94 -3.05
N GLU A 57 -0.82 -2.67 -3.32
CA GLU A 57 -0.13 -2.22 -4.54
C GLU A 57 1.31 -2.73 -4.60
N ALA A 58 2.01 -2.85 -3.48
CA ALA A 58 3.34 -3.46 -3.40
C ALA A 58 3.34 -4.97 -3.65
N LYS A 59 2.20 -5.65 -3.43
CA LYS A 59 1.99 -7.07 -3.74
C LYS A 59 1.41 -7.31 -5.14
N ALA A 60 1.02 -6.25 -5.85
CA ALA A 60 0.55 -6.38 -7.21
C ALA A 60 1.72 -6.84 -8.11
N PRO A 61 1.49 -7.76 -9.06
CA PRO A 61 2.52 -8.18 -9.99
C PRO A 61 3.08 -6.95 -10.71
N ASP A 62 4.40 -6.97 -10.96
CA ASP A 62 5.18 -5.94 -11.62
C ASP A 62 4.32 -5.07 -12.56
N GLY A 63 4.26 -3.76 -12.30
CA GLY A 63 3.32 -2.87 -12.98
C GLY A 63 3.37 -3.02 -14.52
N LYS A 64 2.29 -2.67 -15.22
CA LYS A 64 2.14 -2.86 -16.69
C LYS A 64 3.38 -2.49 -17.53
N LYS A 65 4.19 -1.53 -17.08
CA LYS A 65 5.47 -1.17 -17.72
C LYS A 65 6.53 -2.28 -17.60
N ALA A 66 6.74 -2.82 -16.41
CA ALA A 66 7.68 -3.91 -16.15
C ALA A 66 7.23 -5.20 -16.85
N GLN A 67 5.93 -5.52 -16.87
CA GLN A 67 5.41 -6.63 -17.68
C GLN A 67 5.65 -6.44 -19.19
N ARG A 68 5.42 -5.23 -19.72
CA ARG A 68 5.71 -4.92 -21.13
C ARG A 68 7.20 -5.03 -21.44
N GLN A 69 8.06 -4.64 -20.50
CA GLN A 69 9.50 -4.73 -20.66
C GLN A 69 9.98 -6.19 -20.63
N ALA A 70 9.45 -7.00 -19.71
CA ALA A 70 9.72 -8.44 -19.66
C ALA A 70 9.27 -9.14 -20.95
N ALA A 71 8.04 -8.86 -21.42
CA ALA A 71 7.52 -9.41 -22.67
C ALA A 71 8.34 -8.98 -23.90
N ALA A 72 8.83 -7.73 -23.93
CA ALA A 72 9.70 -7.23 -24.99
C ALA A 72 11.09 -7.89 -24.96
N GLN A 73 11.64 -8.13 -23.77
CA GLN A 73 12.92 -8.84 -23.60
C GLN A 73 12.80 -10.30 -24.01
N GLU A 74 11.71 -10.97 -23.62
CA GLU A 74 11.42 -12.35 -24.02
C GLU A 74 11.23 -12.46 -25.54
N ALA A 75 10.51 -11.52 -26.16
CA ALA A 75 10.41 -11.43 -27.61
C ALA A 75 11.76 -11.15 -28.31
N ALA A 76 12.71 -10.52 -27.63
CA ALA A 76 14.05 -10.24 -28.17
C ALA A 76 15.07 -11.37 -27.93
N THR A 77 14.75 -12.38 -27.11
CA THR A 77 15.64 -13.52 -26.89
C THR A 77 15.76 -14.42 -28.13
N GLY A 78 16.97 -14.93 -28.36
CA GLY A 78 17.31 -15.73 -29.54
C GLY A 78 16.43 -16.98 -29.67
N GLY A 79 15.85 -17.18 -30.86
CA GLY A 79 14.93 -18.29 -31.15
C GLY A 79 13.45 -17.89 -31.20
N SER A 80 13.11 -16.67 -30.77
CA SER A 80 11.77 -16.11 -30.99
C SER A 80 11.58 -15.64 -32.45
N LYS A 81 10.32 -15.53 -32.90
CA LYS A 81 9.94 -15.02 -34.23
C LYS A 81 10.36 -13.56 -34.49
N PHE A 82 10.70 -12.80 -33.44
CA PHE A 82 11.14 -11.40 -33.51
C PHE A 82 12.58 -11.21 -33.03
N ALA A 83 13.32 -12.30 -32.81
CA ALA A 83 14.71 -12.22 -32.41
C ALA A 83 15.55 -11.55 -33.52
N PRO A 84 16.52 -10.69 -33.17
CA PRO A 84 17.43 -10.12 -34.16
C PRO A 84 18.25 -11.24 -34.84
N PRO A 85 18.55 -11.10 -36.14
CA PRO A 85 19.31 -12.09 -36.88
C PRO A 85 20.69 -12.30 -36.24
N VAL A 86 21.06 -13.57 -36.07
CA VAL A 86 22.37 -13.93 -35.50
C VAL A 86 23.47 -13.46 -36.44
N ALA A 87 24.55 -12.92 -35.86
CA ALA A 87 25.71 -12.48 -36.63
C ALA A 87 26.24 -13.61 -37.53
N PRO A 88 26.63 -13.30 -38.78
CA PRO A 88 27.15 -14.30 -39.70
C PRO A 88 28.40 -14.97 -39.11
N LYS A 89 28.46 -16.30 -39.23
CA LYS A 89 29.64 -17.06 -38.81
C LYS A 89 30.76 -16.85 -39.83
N LEU A 90 31.97 -16.56 -39.34
CA LEU A 90 33.18 -16.60 -40.15
C LEU A 90 33.37 -18.03 -40.67
N ALA A 91 33.42 -18.20 -41.99
CA ALA A 91 33.64 -19.49 -42.62
C ALA A 91 35.05 -20.05 -42.34
N VAL A 92 36.03 -19.16 -42.13
CA VAL A 92 37.40 -19.48 -41.74
C VAL A 92 37.88 -18.41 -40.77
N ASP A 93 38.41 -18.83 -39.61
CA ASP A 93 39.01 -17.95 -38.60
C ASP A 93 40.54 -18.12 -38.64
N ASN A 94 41.23 -17.16 -39.27
CA ASN A 94 42.69 -17.16 -39.42
C ASN A 94 43.42 -16.62 -38.16
N THR A 95 42.71 -16.39 -37.06
CA THR A 95 43.29 -15.83 -35.82
C THR A 95 43.57 -16.88 -34.75
N ARG A 96 43.14 -18.12 -34.94
CA ARG A 96 43.51 -19.27 -34.11
C ARG A 96 44.73 -19.96 -34.72
N ARG A 97 45.89 -19.74 -34.11
CA ARG A 97 47.16 -20.37 -34.46
C ARG A 97 47.33 -21.71 -33.76
#